data_AF-A0A1I7I9U8-F1
#
_entry.id   AF-A0A1I7I9U8-F1
#
_cell.length_a   1.000
_cell.length_b   1.000
_cell.length_c   1.000
_cell.angle_alpha   90.00
_cell.angle_beta   90.00
_cell.angle_gamma   90.00
#
_symmetry.space_group_name_H-M   'P 1'
#
loop_
_entity.id
_entity.type
_entity.pdbx_description
1 polymer ?
#
loop_
_entity_poly.entity_id
_entity_poly.type
_entity_poly.pdbx_seq_one_letter_code
_entity_poly.pdbx_strand_id
1 'polypeptide(L)'
;MTTPSSPDKEDKPEKQRQDNIKPYVKYSGMAFQMIGALLLAAWAGQELDEYMGNKQPWFTIVLLLVAVVATMVLTIISITKNK
;
A
#
# COMPACT_ATOMS: atom_id res chain seq x y z
N MET A 1 -16.95 48.88 -33.38
CA MET A 1 -16.27 48.56 -32.11
C MET A 1 -17.20 47.67 -31.30
N THR A 2 -16.90 46.38 -31.22
CA THR A 2 -17.45 45.45 -30.22
C THR A 2 -16.43 44.33 -30.02
N THR A 3 -15.58 44.48 -29.01
CA THR A 3 -15.18 43.37 -28.13
C THR A 3 -15.89 43.64 -26.80
N PRO A 4 -16.24 42.65 -25.96
CA PRO A 4 -15.54 41.39 -25.65
C PRO A 4 -16.48 40.15 -25.80
N SER A 5 -16.10 38.88 -25.72
CA SER A 5 -15.77 38.18 -24.46
C SER A 5 -15.45 36.72 -24.78
N SER A 6 -14.24 36.26 -24.44
CA SER A 6 -14.02 34.89 -23.95
C SER A 6 -14.00 35.00 -22.43
N PRO A 7 -14.63 34.09 -21.66
CA PRO A 7 -13.98 32.81 -21.37
C PRO A 7 -14.98 31.68 -21.02
N ASP A 8 -15.20 30.71 -21.90
CA ASP A 8 -15.85 29.46 -21.49
C ASP A 8 -14.78 28.49 -20.98
N LYS A 9 -14.51 28.59 -19.68
CA LYS A 9 -13.82 27.55 -18.93
C LYS A 9 -14.81 26.40 -18.80
N GLU A 10 -14.78 25.47 -19.76
CA GLU A 10 -15.46 24.19 -19.63
C GLU A 10 -14.80 23.37 -18.51
N ASP A 11 -15.39 23.48 -17.32
CA ASP A 11 -15.26 22.55 -16.21
C ASP A 11 -15.90 21.21 -16.65
N LYS A 12 -15.10 20.37 -17.33
CA LYS A 12 -15.52 19.03 -17.75
C LYS A 12 -15.14 17.97 -16.71
N PRO A 13 -16.02 16.97 -16.55
CA PRO A 13 -16.36 16.38 -15.26
C PRO A 13 -15.29 15.43 -14.74
N GLU A 14 -15.20 15.40 -13.41
CA GLU A 14 -14.40 14.54 -12.52
C GLU A 14 -14.64 13.02 -12.67
N LYS A 15 -15.23 12.57 -13.80
CA LYS A 15 -15.67 11.19 -14.02
C LYS A 15 -14.73 10.31 -14.84
N GLN A 16 -13.66 10.87 -15.42
CA GLN A 16 -12.67 10.11 -16.19
C GLN A 16 -11.36 9.79 -15.43
N ARG A 17 -11.32 10.01 -14.11
CA ARG A 17 -10.15 9.63 -13.29
C ARG A 17 -10.12 8.16 -12.87
N GLN A 18 -11.17 7.39 -13.16
CA GLN A 18 -11.22 5.95 -12.88
C GLN A 18 -10.81 5.07 -14.06
N ASP A 19 -11.04 5.52 -15.30
CA ASP A 19 -10.85 4.65 -16.48
C ASP A 19 -9.39 4.52 -16.93
N ASN A 20 -8.49 5.39 -16.44
CA ASN A 20 -7.08 5.41 -16.81
C ASN A 20 -6.16 5.59 -15.60
N ILE A 21 -6.44 4.92 -14.47
CA ILE A 21 -5.39 4.76 -13.45
C ILE A 21 -4.32 3.90 -14.11
N LYS A 22 -3.31 4.59 -14.68
CA LYS A 22 -2.20 3.97 -15.40
C LYS A 22 -1.69 2.82 -14.54
N PRO A 23 -1.47 1.62 -15.10
CA PRO A 23 -1.08 0.43 -14.34
C PRO A 23 0.06 0.73 -13.35
N TYR A 24 0.97 1.62 -13.72
CA TYR A 24 2.05 2.14 -12.89
C TYR A 24 1.62 2.69 -11.51
N VAL A 25 0.52 3.44 -11.45
CA VAL A 25 0.00 4.00 -10.19
C VAL A 25 -0.52 2.89 -9.29
N LYS A 26 -1.16 1.86 -9.88
CA LYS A 26 -1.67 0.70 -9.13
C LYS A 26 -0.54 -0.18 -8.62
N TYR A 27 0.50 -0.41 -9.42
CA TYR A 27 1.70 -1.14 -8.99
C TYR A 27 2.48 -0.39 -7.92
N SER A 28 2.56 0.94 -8.00
CA SER A 28 3.19 1.75 -6.97
C SER A 28 2.50 1.59 -5.61
N GLY A 29 1.16 1.65 -5.56
CA GLY A 29 0.39 1.40 -4.32
C GLY A 29 0.61 -0.01 -3.74
N MET A 30 0.71 -1.02 -4.61
CA MET A 30 0.99 -2.40 -4.20
C MET A 30 2.43 -2.58 -3.68
N ALA A 31 3.39 -1.88 -4.28
CA ALA A 31 4.78 -1.87 -3.82
C ALA A 31 4.91 -1.20 -2.45
N PHE A 32 4.21 -0.09 -2.20
CA PHE A 32 4.14 0.53 -0.88
C PHE A 32 3.56 -0.41 0.18
N GLN A 33 2.54 -1.21 -0.17
CA GLN A 33 1.98 -2.22 0.73
C GLN A 33 3.02 -3.31 1.08
N MET A 34 3.78 -3.81 0.11
CA MET A 34 4.84 -4.81 0.32
C MET A 34 5.98 -4.25 1.17
N ILE A 35 6.44 -3.03 0.89
CA ILE A 35 7.49 -2.36 1.67
C ILE A 35 7.01 -2.12 3.11
N GLY A 36 5.78 -1.65 3.30
CA GLY A 36 5.21 -1.44 4.63
C GLY A 36 5.10 -2.72 5.45
N ALA A 37 4.67 -3.82 4.82
CA ALA A 37 4.60 -5.12 5.48
C ALA A 37 5.99 -5.66 5.87
N LEU A 38 6.99 -5.51 4.99
CA LEU A 38 8.37 -5.91 5.26
C LEU A 38 8.98 -5.11 6.41
N LEU A 39 8.81 -3.79 6.41
CA LEU A 39 9.32 -2.93 7.49
C LEU A 39 8.65 -3.24 8.83
N LEU A 40 7.33 -3.45 8.84
CA LEU A 40 6.61 -3.85 10.05
C LEU A 40 7.07 -5.21 10.57
N ALA A 41 7.25 -6.19 9.69
CA ALA A 41 7.72 -7.51 10.06
C ALA A 41 9.16 -7.49 10.58
N ALA A 42 10.05 -6.74 9.93
CA ALA A 42 11.44 -6.61 10.35
C ALA A 42 11.55 -5.90 11.70
N TRP A 43 10.82 -4.80 11.90
CA TRP A 43 10.86 -4.03 13.14
C TRP A 43 10.23 -4.79 14.32
N ALA A 44 9.09 -5.45 14.09
CA ALA A 44 8.45 -6.29 15.10
C ALA A 44 9.28 -7.53 15.45
N GLY A 45 9.98 -8.13 14.48
CA GLY A 45 10.91 -9.24 14.72
C GLY A 45 12.12 -8.83 15.54
N GLN A 46 12.73 -7.69 15.20
CA GLN A 46 13.94 -7.19 15.86
C GLN A 46 13.68 -6.77 17.31
N GLU A 47 12.62 -5.99 17.56
CA GLU A 47 12.25 -5.55 18.91
C GLU A 47 11.96 -6.74 19.83
N LEU A 48 11.32 -7.79 19.29
CA LEU A 48 10.95 -8.98 20.05
C LEU A 48 12.14 -9.90 20.35
N ASP A 49 13.09 -10.01 19.40
CA ASP A 49 14.35 -10.73 19.64
C ASP A 49 15.26 -9.97 20.64
N GLU A 50 15.29 -8.63 20.60
CA GLU A 50 16.01 -7.81 21.60
C GLU A 50 15.38 -7.93 22.99
N TYR A 51 14.05 -7.90 23.09
CA TYR A 51 13.33 -8.04 24.36
C TYR A 51 13.55 -9.41 25.01
N MET A 52 13.67 -10.47 24.21
CA MET A 52 13.94 -11.83 24.69
C MET A 52 15.40 -12.08 25.04
N GLY A 53 16.34 -11.21 24.63
CA GLY A 53 17.78 -11.36 24.92
C GLY A 53 18.38 -12.68 24.44
N ASN A 54 17.70 -13.35 23.50
CA ASN A 54 18.04 -14.71 23.10
C ASN A 54 19.11 -14.63 22.01
N LYS A 55 20.28 -15.24 22.23
CA LYS A 55 21.40 -15.23 21.27
C LYS A 55 21.06 -15.80 19.88
N GLN A 56 19.91 -16.48 19.74
CA GLN A 56 19.39 -16.96 18.47
C GLN A 56 18.02 -16.32 18.16
N PRO A 57 17.84 -15.78 16.94
CA PRO A 57 16.66 -15.01 16.54
C PRO A 57 15.45 -15.90 16.22
N TRP A 58 14.98 -16.66 17.21
CA TRP A 58 13.84 -17.57 17.06
C TRP A 58 12.52 -16.82 16.85
N PHE A 59 12.36 -15.63 17.45
CA PHE A 59 11.15 -14.86 17.26
C PHE A 59 11.10 -14.25 15.88
N THR A 60 12.21 -13.78 15.33
CA THR A 60 12.26 -13.34 13.92
C THR A 60 11.80 -14.44 12.96
N ILE A 61 12.16 -15.71 13.20
CA ILE A 61 11.75 -16.85 12.35
C ILE A 61 10.23 -17.07 12.40
N VAL A 62 9.66 -17.10 13.61
CA VAL A 62 8.21 -17.29 13.79
C VAL A 62 7.45 -16.07 13.25
N LEU A 63 7.96 -14.87 13.50
CA LEU A 63 7.34 -13.62 13.08
C LEU A 63 7.42 -13.43 11.57
N LEU A 64 8.48 -13.91 10.90
CA LEU A 64 8.52 -14.00 9.44
C LEU A 64 7.45 -14.95 8.89
N LEU A 65 7.29 -16.12 9.49
CA LEU A 65 6.23 -17.07 9.12
C LEU A 65 4.84 -16.44 9.27
N VAL A 66 4.58 -15.80 10.41
CA VAL A 66 3.33 -15.09 10.68
C VAL A 66 3.17 -13.90 9.75
N ALA A 67 4.23 -13.14 9.46
CA ALA A 67 4.18 -11.99 8.57
C ALA A 67 3.85 -12.39 7.13
N VAL A 68 4.37 -13.51 6.64
CA VAL A 68 4.00 -14.06 5.33
C VAL A 68 2.52 -14.42 5.29
N VAL A 69 2.02 -15.14 6.30
CA VAL A 69 0.59 -15.50 6.40
C VAL A 69 -0.28 -14.26 6.52
N ALA A 70 0.10 -13.31 7.39
CA ALA A 70 -0.61 -12.06 7.61
C ALA A 70 -0.65 -11.22 6.33
N THR A 71 0.48 -11.09 5.62
CA THR A 71 0.54 -10.35 4.34
C THR A 71 -0.35 -10.98 3.29
N MET A 72 -0.37 -12.31 3.20
CA MET A 72 -1.22 -13.04 2.28
C MET A 72 -2.70 -12.81 2.61
N VAL A 73 -3.09 -12.95 3.88
CA VAL A 73 -4.47 -12.69 4.35
C VAL A 73 -4.87 -11.23 4.15
N LEU A 74 -4.01 -10.27 4.51
CA LEU A 74 -4.27 -8.84 4.32
C LEU A 74 -4.49 -8.51 2.85
N THR A 75 -3.66 -9.08 1.97
CA THR A 75 -3.76 -8.87 0.52
C THR A 75 -5.07 -9.45 -0.02
N ILE A 76 -5.46 -10.67 0.40
CA ILE A 76 -6.73 -11.28 0.00
C ILE A 76 -7.93 -10.46 0.50
N ILE A 77 -7.90 -10.00 1.76
CA ILE A 77 -8.96 -9.16 2.34
C ILE A 77 -9.01 -7.80 1.65
N SER A 78 -7.86 -7.17 1.38
CA SER A 78 -7.78 -5.88 0.68
C SER A 78 -8.40 -5.96 -0.72
N ILE A 79 -8.20 -7.07 -1.42
CA ILE A 79 -8.81 -7.32 -2.72
C ILE A 79 -10.32 -7.60 -2.60
N THR A 80 -10.76 -8.32 -1.54
CA THR A 80 -12.17 -8.74 -1.38
C THR A 80 -13.07 -7.65 -0.81
N LYS A 81 -12.55 -6.75 0.03
CA LYS A 81 -13.32 -5.67 0.67
C LYS A 81 -13.67 -4.52 -0.29
N ASN A 82 -13.18 -4.57 -1.53
CA ASN A 82 -13.42 -3.55 -2.55
C ASN A 82 -14.50 -3.95 -3.58
N LYS A 83 -15.39 -4.88 -3.23
CA LYS A 83 -16.65 -5.17 -3.94
C LYS A 83 -17.85 -4.50 -3.28
#